data_AF-A0A2R6MH59-F1
#
_entry.id   AF-A0A2R6MH59-F1
#
_cell.length_a   1.000
_cell.length_b   1.000
_cell.length_c   1.000
_cell.angle_alpha   90.00
_cell.angle_beta   90.00
_cell.angle_gamma   90.00
#
_symmetry.space_group_name_H-M   'P 1'
#
loop_
_entity.id
_entity.type
_entity.pdbx_description
1 polymer ?
#
loop_
_entity_poly.entity_id
_entity_poly.type
_entity_poly.pdbx_seq_one_letter_code
_entity_poly.pdbx_strand_id
1 'polypeptide(L)'
;MSATTPATESESEGKESRLKNYLARKAEDGELYFKSKFIADEVGLSPKEIGALMVKLRDTATEINVEKWSYTSATTWRITPA
;
A
#
# COMPACT_ATOMS: atom_id res chain seq x y z
N MET A 1 17.19 -28.33 14.39
CA MET A 1 17.82 -27.31 13.54
C MET A 1 16.70 -26.60 12.80
N SER A 2 16.49 -25.32 13.09
CA SER A 2 15.36 -24.53 12.59
C SER A 2 15.59 -24.13 11.14
N ALA A 3 14.74 -24.61 10.24
CA ALA A 3 14.63 -24.08 8.89
C ALA A 3 13.57 -22.98 8.91
N THR A 4 13.98 -21.74 9.16
CA THR A 4 13.16 -20.55 8.87
C THR A 4 13.83 -19.81 7.73
N THR A 5 13.22 -19.91 6.56
CA THR A 5 13.63 -19.32 5.30
C THR A 5 13.46 -17.79 5.37
N PRO A 6 14.53 -16.97 5.33
CA PRO A 6 14.43 -15.50 5.39
C PRO A 6 14.04 -14.82 4.07
N ALA A 7 13.72 -15.59 3.01
CA ALA A 7 13.50 -15.01 1.68
C ALA A 7 12.17 -14.23 1.54
N THR A 8 11.10 -14.63 2.25
CA THR A 8 9.76 -14.07 2.03
C THR A 8 9.56 -12.71 2.72
N GLU A 9 10.22 -12.46 3.86
CA GLU A 9 10.08 -11.20 4.61
C GLU A 9 10.76 -10.04 3.89
N SER A 10 11.98 -10.26 3.36
CA SER A 10 12.72 -9.22 2.62
C SER A 10 12.02 -8.80 1.33
N GLU A 11 11.37 -9.73 0.61
CA GLU A 11 10.56 -9.37 -0.55
C GLU A 11 9.32 -8.54 -0.16
N SER A 12 8.71 -8.84 0.99
CA SER A 12 7.53 -8.13 1.49
C SER A 12 7.86 -6.69 1.88
N GLU A 13 8.99 -6.47 2.55
CA GLU A 13 9.49 -5.14 2.93
C GLU A 13 9.81 -4.27 1.71
N GLY A 14 10.37 -4.88 0.65
CA GLY A 14 10.62 -4.18 -0.62
C GLY A 14 9.33 -3.74 -1.33
N LYS A 15 8.32 -4.61 -1.37
CA LYS A 15 7.01 -4.30 -1.96
C LYS A 15 6.26 -3.23 -1.17
N GLU A 16 6.30 -3.31 0.16
CA GLU A 16 5.71 -2.30 1.06
C GLU A 16 6.35 -0.93 0.84
N SER A 17 7.67 -0.86 0.87
CA SER A 17 8.42 0.38 0.68
C SER A 17 8.16 1.00 -0.69
N ARG A 18 8.07 0.17 -1.74
CA ARG A 18 7.71 0.61 -3.10
C ARG A 18 6.30 1.20 -3.15
N LEU A 19 5.32 0.53 -2.55
CA LEU A 19 3.96 1.03 -2.49
C LEU A 19 3.88 2.33 -1.68
N LYS A 20 4.52 2.38 -0.50
CA LYS A 20 4.56 3.56 0.35
C LYS A 20 5.13 4.78 -0.38
N ASN A 21 6.29 4.63 -1.01
CA ASN A 21 6.93 5.72 -1.75
C ASN A 21 6.04 6.22 -2.90
N TYR A 22 5.42 5.29 -3.65
CA TYR A 22 4.48 5.63 -4.71
C TYR A 22 3.27 6.43 -4.17
N LEU A 23 2.69 6.01 -3.05
CA LEU A 23 1.54 6.69 -2.43
C LEU A 23 1.93 8.06 -1.86
N ALA A 24 3.06 8.14 -1.16
CA ALA A 24 3.60 9.39 -0.62
C ALA A 24 3.81 10.41 -1.73
N ARG A 25 4.51 10.01 -2.80
CA ARG A 25 4.79 10.88 -3.94
C ARG A 25 3.52 11.38 -4.63
N LYS A 26 2.51 10.53 -4.77
CA LYS A 26 1.24 10.98 -5.35
C LYS A 26 0.51 11.92 -4.38
N ALA A 27 0.50 11.62 -3.09
CA ALA A 27 -0.18 12.41 -2.07
C ALA A 27 0.54 13.73 -1.71
N GLU A 28 1.73 14.02 -2.26
CA GLU A 28 2.41 15.30 -2.08
C GLU A 28 1.55 16.49 -2.54
N ASP A 29 0.73 16.33 -3.59
CA ASP A 29 -0.19 17.35 -4.09
C ASP A 29 -1.50 17.46 -3.29
N GLY A 30 -1.71 16.62 -2.27
CA GLY A 30 -2.88 16.66 -1.38
C GLY A 30 -3.57 15.31 -1.20
N GLU A 31 -4.87 15.34 -0.89
CA GLU A 31 -5.63 14.10 -0.68
C GLU A 31 -5.96 13.38 -1.98
N LEU A 32 -5.72 12.07 -2.01
CA LEU A 32 -5.95 11.23 -3.18
C LEU A 32 -6.74 9.97 -2.84
N TYR A 33 -7.45 9.47 -3.84
CA TYR A 33 -8.26 8.26 -3.73
C TYR A 33 -7.80 7.24 -4.77
N PHE A 34 -7.32 6.09 -4.31
CA PHE A 34 -6.88 4.98 -5.17
C PHE A 34 -7.75 3.76 -4.99
N LYS A 35 -8.07 3.06 -6.08
CA LYS A 35 -8.52 1.65 -5.98
C LYS A 35 -7.31 0.75 -6.21
N SER A 36 -7.18 -0.29 -5.39
CA SER A 36 -6.04 -1.23 -5.48
C SER A 36 -5.84 -1.80 -6.88
N LYS A 37 -6.92 -1.99 -7.64
CA LYS A 37 -6.85 -2.49 -9.02
C LYS A 37 -6.23 -1.53 -10.03
N PHE A 38 -6.24 -0.22 -9.77
CA PHE A 38 -5.75 0.78 -10.72
C PHE A 38 -4.25 1.05 -10.57
N ILE A 39 -3.72 0.88 -9.36
CA ILE A 39 -2.29 1.08 -9.10
C ILE A 39 -1.49 -0.22 -9.23
N ALA A 40 -2.16 -1.37 -9.34
CA ALA A 40 -1.57 -2.68 -9.50
C ALA A 40 -0.48 -2.74 -10.57
N ASP A 41 -0.78 -2.19 -11.75
CA ASP A 41 0.16 -2.15 -12.87
C ASP A 41 1.32 -1.16 -12.61
N GLU A 42 1.02 0.04 -12.08
CA GLU A 42 2.02 1.08 -11.77
C GLU A 42 3.07 0.60 -10.75
N VAL A 43 2.63 -0.08 -9.69
CA VAL A 43 3.55 -0.61 -8.65
C VAL A 43 4.03 -2.04 -8.94
N GLY A 44 3.53 -2.69 -9.99
CA GLY A 44 3.85 -4.07 -10.33
C GLY A 44 3.43 -5.07 -9.25
N LEU A 45 2.29 -4.81 -8.59
CA LEU A 45 1.73 -5.64 -7.51
C LEU A 45 0.32 -6.09 -7.84
N SER A 46 -0.08 -7.25 -7.35
CA SER A 46 -1.46 -7.69 -7.52
C SER A 46 -2.42 -6.82 -6.69
N PRO A 47 -3.67 -6.58 -7.14
CA PRO A 47 -4.67 -5.84 -6.35
C PRO A 47 -4.89 -6.42 -4.95
N LYS A 48 -4.73 -7.74 -4.80
CA LYS A 48 -4.81 -8.46 -3.53
C LYS A 48 -3.63 -8.17 -2.61
N GLU A 49 -2.40 -8.15 -3.15
CA GLU A 49 -1.19 -7.80 -2.40
C GLU A 49 -1.25 -6.35 -1.93
N ILE A 50 -1.67 -5.43 -2.81
CA ILE A 50 -1.88 -4.02 -2.44
C ILE A 50 -2.90 -3.90 -1.33
N GLY A 51 -4.02 -4.61 -1.41
CA GLY A 51 -5.03 -4.59 -0.34
C GLY A 51 -4.45 -4.99 1.02
N ALA A 52 -3.62 -6.04 1.06
CA ALA A 52 -2.96 -6.48 2.29
C ALA A 52 -1.92 -5.45 2.78
N LEU A 53 -1.10 -4.91 1.87
CA LEU A 53 -0.09 -3.89 2.19
C LEU A 53 -0.73 -2.58 2.65
N MET A 54 -1.86 -2.16 2.08
CA MET A 54 -2.59 -0.95 2.49
C MET A 54 -3.09 -1.05 3.93
N VAL A 55 -3.58 -2.22 4.35
CA VAL A 55 -3.99 -2.46 5.74
C VAL A 55 -2.77 -2.31 6.66
N LYS A 56 -1.62 -2.89 6.28
CA LYS A 56 -0.39 -2.77 7.07
C LYS A 56 0.11 -1.33 7.12
N LEU A 57 0.18 -0.65 5.96
CA LEU A 57 0.62 0.74 5.84
C LEU A 57 -0.26 1.70 6.62
N ARG A 58 -1.58 1.47 6.72
CA ARG A 58 -2.43 2.26 7.61
C ARG A 58 -1.95 2.27 9.06
N ASP A 59 -1.50 1.12 9.55
CA ASP A 59 -1.08 0.95 10.94
C ASP A 59 0.41 1.29 11.15
N THR A 60 1.25 1.23 10.10
CA THR A 60 2.71 1.43 10.21
C THR A 60 3.24 2.71 9.56
N ALA A 61 2.55 3.30 8.59
CA ALA A 61 3.04 4.47 7.87
C ALA A 61 2.81 5.74 8.69
N THR A 62 3.92 6.43 8.98
CA THR A 62 3.93 7.75 9.63
C THR A 62 4.08 8.92 8.66
N GLU A 63 4.49 8.65 7.41
CA GLU A 63 4.68 9.68 6.37
C GLU A 63 3.39 9.99 5.59
N ILE A 64 2.44 9.05 5.59
CA ILE A 64 1.15 9.18 4.92
C ILE A 64 0.05 8.59 5.80
N ASN A 65 -1.12 9.19 5.75
CA ASN A 65 -2.33 8.64 6.35
C ASN A 65 -3.06 7.80 5.30
N VAL A 66 -3.28 6.51 5.60
CA VAL A 66 -3.98 5.57 4.72
C VAL A 66 -5.32 5.20 5.35
N GLU A 67 -6.42 5.65 4.75
CA GLU A 67 -7.76 5.37 5.24
C GLU A 67 -8.55 4.51 4.24
N LYS A 68 -9.30 3.54 4.77
CA LYS A 68 -10.19 2.71 3.94
C LYS A 68 -11.46 3.50 3.63
N TRP A 69 -11.64 3.88 2.36
CA TRP A 69 -12.81 4.57 1.87
C TRP A 69 -13.67 3.64 1.02
N SER A 70 -14.98 3.56 1.24
CA SER A 70 -15.85 2.65 0.48
C SER A 70 -17.17 3.34 0.16
N TYR A 71 -17.33 3.74 -1.10
CA TYR A 71 -18.58 4.31 -1.62
C TYR A 71 -19.27 3.39 -2.66
N THR A 72 -18.57 2.34 -3.13
CA THR A 72 -19.04 1.40 -4.17
C THR A 72 -18.55 -0.02 -3.85
N SER A 73 -18.92 -1.02 -4.65
CA SER A 73 -18.50 -2.43 -4.50
C SER A 73 -16.99 -2.69 -4.51
N ALA A 74 -16.15 -1.71 -4.86
CA ALA A 74 -14.69 -1.81 -4.83
C ALA A 74 -14.05 -1.01 -3.68
N THR A 75 -13.08 -1.63 -3.00
CA THR A 75 -12.28 -0.97 -1.94
C THR A 75 -11.48 0.19 -2.52
N THR A 76 -11.76 1.39 -1.99
CA THR A 76 -11.00 2.61 -2.28
C THR A 76 -10.15 2.94 -1.06
N TRP A 77 -8.98 3.51 -1.28
CA TRP A 77 -8.07 3.94 -0.24
C TRP A 77 -7.89 5.44 -0.39
N ARG A 78 -8.19 6.18 0.67
CA ARG A 78 -7.88 7.60 0.77
C ARG A 78 -6.48 7.72 1.33
N ILE A 79 -5.63 8.46 0.66
CA ILE A 79 -4.25 8.73 1.06
C ILE A 79 -4.13 10.23 1.24
N THR A 80 -3.64 10.66 2.39
CA THR A 80 -3.29 12.06 2.63
C THR A 80 -1.85 12.15 3.11
N PRO A 81 -1.15 13.26 2.83
CA PRO A 81 0.11 13.55 3.49
C PRO A 81 -0.12 13.61 5.01
N ALA A 82 0.88 13.21 5.79
CA ALA A 82 0.87 13.32 7.26
C ALA A 82 1.04 14.77 7.73
#